data_AF-A0A6C1E6D6-F1
#
_entry.id   AF-A0A6C1E6D6-F1
#
_cell.length_a   1.000
_cell.length_b   1.000
_cell.length_c   1.000
_cell.angle_alpha   90.00
_cell.angle_beta   90.00
_cell.angle_gamma   90.00
#
_symmetry.space_group_name_H-M   'P 1'
#
loop_
_entity.id
_entity.type
_entity.pdbx_description
1 polymer ?
#
loop_
_entity_poly.entity_id
_entity_poly.type
_entity_poly.pdbx_seq_one_letter_code
_entity_poly.pdbx_strand_id
1 'polypeptide(L)'
;MPIKRLDTVVVNTGSQNDQHSVSVPPVYLSTTFKVDLNNEDAQNYDYSRSGNPTRSVLQHQIGKLYRVPQENVLAVSSGMTALDVILRGLVLLNGTDNHTPTIIAGDDLYGGTQRLLNFFKQQSHAVSVHVDTSDFEKFKTVFQSLDKVDCVLLESPTNPLCRVVDIPRILRFVKCISPDTTVVVDNTMMSGLNCNPLQLNPGCDVVYESATKYLNGHHDLMGGVIISKTPEIASKLYFVINSTGAGLSPMDSWLLVRGLKTLGVRLYQQQRNAMILAHWLENSCGFKPTRTNKATKTRFVGLRSNPDFKLHKSFNNGPGAVLSFETGSFEHSKRLVSSKKLSIWAVTVSFGCVNSLLSMPCKMSHASIDPELRKERDFPEDLVRLCCGIENIVDLKKDLLAAMVDADIIEVRENGKYLFNKLNKNLAVNTTIDDLHKPLSIYEEFYNQDLIRKDSELNIKSSKL
;
A
#
# COMPACT_ATOMS: atom_id res chain seq x y z
N MET A 1 22.98 -20.52 3.96
CA MET A 1 23.41 -19.10 4.02
C MET A 1 22.48 -18.36 4.96
N PRO A 2 22.96 -17.37 5.75
CA PRO A 2 22.07 -16.57 6.59
C PRO A 2 21.05 -15.81 5.73
N ILE A 3 19.81 -15.72 6.21
CA ILE A 3 18.73 -14.98 5.54
C ILE A 3 19.15 -13.50 5.50
N LYS A 4 19.40 -12.99 4.29
CA LYS A 4 19.74 -11.57 4.09
C LYS A 4 18.54 -10.69 4.49
N ARG A 5 18.83 -9.47 4.96
CA ARG A 5 17.79 -8.47 5.26
C ARG A 5 17.07 -8.06 3.96
N LEU A 6 15.79 -7.69 4.06
CA LEU A 6 14.97 -7.34 2.88
C LEU A 6 15.58 -6.20 2.08
N ASP A 7 16.13 -5.17 2.73
CA ASP A 7 16.79 -4.05 2.05
C ASP A 7 17.98 -4.49 1.18
N THR A 8 18.72 -5.52 1.60
CA THR A 8 19.79 -6.11 0.78
C THR A 8 19.21 -6.94 -0.36
N VAL A 9 18.14 -7.66 -0.10
CA VAL A 9 17.51 -8.60 -1.03
C VAL A 9 16.86 -7.86 -2.21
N VAL A 10 16.16 -6.75 -1.96
CA VAL A 10 15.49 -5.96 -3.03
C VAL A 10 16.45 -5.21 -3.94
N VAL A 11 17.65 -4.89 -3.47
CA VAL A 11 18.70 -4.24 -4.28
C VAL A 11 19.40 -5.25 -5.19
N ASN A 12 19.60 -6.48 -4.70
CA ASN A 12 20.38 -7.50 -5.38
C ASN A 12 19.52 -8.33 -6.35
N THR A 13 19.58 -7.96 -7.63
CA THR A 13 18.83 -8.64 -8.68
C THR A 13 19.22 -10.10 -8.87
N GLY A 14 20.42 -10.52 -8.42
CA GLY A 14 20.93 -11.87 -8.60
C GLY A 14 21.22 -12.16 -10.07
N SER A 15 22.42 -11.83 -10.54
CA SER A 15 22.89 -12.21 -11.86
C SER A 15 23.28 -13.69 -11.82
N GLN A 16 22.32 -14.59 -12.07
CA GLN A 16 22.61 -16.00 -12.28
C GLN A 16 22.82 -16.20 -13.78
N ASN A 17 24.07 -16.41 -14.19
CA ASN A 17 24.45 -16.94 -15.50
C ASN A 17 23.91 -16.20 -16.73
N ASP A 18 23.91 -14.87 -16.70
CA ASP A 18 23.75 -14.10 -17.94
C ASP A 18 24.97 -14.33 -18.85
N GLN A 19 24.74 -14.54 -20.16
CA GLN A 19 25.79 -14.89 -21.13
C GLN A 19 26.89 -13.83 -21.26
N HIS A 20 26.61 -12.58 -20.89
CA HIS A 20 27.56 -11.47 -20.92
C HIS A 20 27.94 -10.98 -19.51
N SER A 21 27.52 -11.69 -18.45
CA SER A 21 27.79 -11.32 -17.06
C SER A 21 27.40 -9.87 -16.72
N VAL A 22 26.26 -9.42 -17.26
CA VAL A 22 25.76 -8.05 -17.09
C VAL A 22 25.47 -7.66 -15.63
N SER A 23 25.77 -6.42 -15.27
CA SER A 23 25.45 -5.86 -13.94
C SER A 23 23.98 -5.44 -13.78
N VAL A 24 23.32 -5.13 -14.90
CA VAL A 24 21.90 -4.79 -14.96
C VAL A 24 21.22 -5.74 -15.94
N PRO A 25 20.12 -6.41 -15.55
CA PRO A 25 19.41 -7.31 -16.44
C PRO A 25 18.98 -6.61 -17.75
N PRO A 26 19.18 -7.24 -18.92
CA PRO A 26 18.80 -6.66 -20.20
C PRO A 26 17.28 -6.66 -20.38
N VAL A 27 16.80 -5.81 -21.30
CA VAL A 27 15.37 -5.73 -21.64
C VAL A 27 15.10 -6.57 -22.88
N TYR A 28 14.38 -7.68 -22.70
CA TYR A 28 13.95 -8.55 -23.80
C TYR A 28 12.63 -8.06 -24.38
N LEU A 29 12.72 -7.24 -25.44
CA LEU A 29 11.56 -6.72 -26.18
C LEU A 29 10.99 -7.72 -27.22
N SER A 30 11.70 -8.83 -27.49
CA SER A 30 11.28 -9.82 -28.48
C SER A 30 9.91 -10.40 -28.13
N THR A 31 9.08 -10.62 -29.14
CA THR A 31 7.78 -11.29 -29.00
C THR A 31 7.91 -12.80 -29.01
N THR A 32 8.83 -13.34 -29.82
CA THR A 32 9.07 -14.77 -30.00
C THR A 32 10.51 -15.15 -29.62
N PHE A 33 10.69 -16.41 -29.25
CA PHE A 33 11.98 -17.02 -28.96
C PHE A 33 12.10 -18.29 -29.81
N LYS A 34 13.30 -18.55 -30.36
CA LYS A 34 13.53 -19.70 -31.24
C LYS A 34 13.30 -20.99 -30.46
N VAL A 35 12.48 -21.90 -30.99
CA VAL A 35 12.20 -23.20 -30.38
C VAL A 35 13.19 -24.27 -30.85
N ASP A 36 13.78 -25.01 -29.92
CA ASP A 36 14.56 -26.22 -30.22
C ASP A 36 13.76 -27.47 -29.81
N LEU A 37 13.15 -28.11 -30.80
CA LEU A 37 12.33 -29.32 -30.61
C LEU A 37 13.15 -30.53 -30.12
N ASN A 38 14.49 -30.47 -30.17
CA ASN A 38 15.33 -31.53 -29.62
C ASN A 38 15.60 -31.35 -28.11
N ASN A 39 15.18 -30.22 -27.53
CA ASN A 39 15.43 -29.87 -26.13
C ASN A 39 14.29 -29.03 -25.54
N GLU A 40 13.05 -29.47 -25.75
CA GLU A 40 11.84 -28.75 -25.33
C GLU A 40 11.81 -28.48 -23.81
N ASP A 41 12.26 -29.44 -23.00
CA ASP A 41 12.28 -29.34 -21.53
C ASP A 41 13.25 -28.27 -21.00
N ALA A 42 14.26 -27.88 -21.77
CA ALA A 42 15.21 -26.84 -21.38
C ALA A 42 14.76 -25.42 -21.75
N GLN A 43 13.66 -25.29 -22.51
CA GLN A 43 13.24 -24.02 -23.07
C GLN A 43 12.21 -23.31 -22.19
N ASN A 44 12.66 -22.27 -21.49
CA ASN A 44 11.82 -21.48 -20.59
C ASN A 44 10.88 -20.49 -21.31
N TYR A 45 11.13 -20.14 -22.57
CA TYR A 45 10.42 -19.08 -23.28
C TYR A 45 10.21 -19.43 -24.76
N ASP A 46 8.99 -19.24 -25.24
CA ASP A 46 8.56 -19.39 -26.63
C ASP A 46 7.91 -18.08 -27.15
N TYR A 47 7.06 -17.47 -26.33
CA TYR A 47 6.27 -16.29 -26.66
C TYR A 47 6.07 -15.37 -25.45
N SER A 48 6.35 -14.07 -25.62
CA SER A 48 6.39 -13.08 -24.52
C SER A 48 5.07 -12.87 -23.75
N ARG A 49 3.92 -13.19 -24.37
CA ARG A 49 2.61 -13.20 -23.66
C ARG A 49 2.58 -14.29 -22.60
N SER A 50 3.10 -15.48 -22.90
CA SER A 50 3.24 -16.61 -21.97
C SER A 50 4.35 -16.31 -20.95
N GLY A 51 5.58 -16.09 -21.40
CA GLY A 51 6.73 -15.85 -20.54
C GLY A 51 7.74 -14.91 -21.18
N ASN A 52 8.32 -14.00 -20.39
CA ASN A 52 9.37 -13.08 -20.85
C ASN A 52 10.52 -13.02 -19.84
N PRO A 53 11.79 -13.11 -20.26
CA PRO A 53 12.93 -13.10 -19.33
C PRO A 53 12.98 -11.86 -18.43
N THR A 54 12.67 -10.67 -18.95
CA THR A 54 12.62 -9.43 -18.16
C THR A 54 11.57 -9.49 -17.07
N ARG A 55 10.39 -10.04 -17.40
CA ARG A 55 9.29 -10.23 -16.44
C ARG A 55 9.63 -11.31 -15.41
N SER A 56 10.34 -12.37 -15.79
CA SER A 56 10.83 -13.38 -14.84
C SER A 56 11.81 -12.80 -13.81
N VAL A 57 12.71 -11.88 -14.23
CA VAL A 57 13.59 -11.17 -13.29
C VAL A 57 12.78 -10.36 -12.26
N LEU A 58 11.73 -9.68 -12.70
CA LEU A 58 10.81 -8.97 -11.81
C LEU A 58 10.13 -9.94 -10.83
N GLN A 59 9.53 -11.02 -11.34
CA GLN A 59 8.86 -12.04 -10.52
C GLN A 59 9.83 -12.61 -9.48
N HIS A 60 11.10 -12.81 -9.83
CA HIS A 60 12.14 -13.24 -8.92
C HIS A 60 12.40 -12.22 -7.79
N GLN A 61 12.47 -10.91 -8.11
CA GLN A 61 12.67 -9.87 -7.09
C GLN A 61 11.50 -9.76 -6.12
N ILE A 62 10.28 -9.87 -6.63
CA ILE A 62 9.07 -9.84 -5.80
C ILE A 62 8.98 -11.12 -4.96
N GLY A 63 9.35 -12.29 -5.51
CA GLY A 63 9.42 -13.54 -4.75
C GLY A 63 10.40 -13.44 -3.59
N LYS A 64 11.56 -12.83 -3.84
CA LYS A 64 12.54 -12.43 -2.82
C LYS A 64 11.97 -11.50 -1.73
N LEU A 65 11.23 -10.46 -2.11
CA LEU A 65 10.55 -9.54 -1.16
C LEU A 65 9.55 -10.28 -0.27
N TYR A 66 8.75 -11.16 -0.87
CA TYR A 66 7.72 -11.93 -0.19
C TYR A 66 8.19 -13.27 0.38
N ARG A 67 9.47 -13.61 0.21
CA ARG A 67 10.08 -14.87 0.62
C ARG A 67 9.33 -16.10 0.10
N VAL A 68 8.91 -16.05 -1.15
CA VAL A 68 8.31 -17.16 -1.89
C VAL A 68 9.14 -17.49 -3.13
N PRO A 69 9.02 -18.71 -3.67
CA PRO A 69 9.61 -19.04 -4.96
C PRO A 69 9.10 -18.15 -6.11
N GLN A 70 9.88 -18.03 -7.18
CA GLN A 70 9.56 -17.15 -8.32
C GLN A 70 8.27 -17.57 -9.03
N GLU A 71 8.04 -18.88 -9.13
CA GLU A 71 6.86 -19.50 -9.73
C GLU A 71 5.56 -19.13 -9.02
N ASN A 72 5.63 -18.69 -7.77
CA ASN A 72 4.47 -18.20 -7.02
C ASN A 72 4.13 -16.73 -7.34
N VAL A 73 4.90 -16.07 -8.20
CA VAL A 73 4.76 -14.64 -8.47
C VAL A 73 4.42 -14.39 -9.92
N LEU A 74 3.40 -13.58 -10.13
CA LEU A 74 2.92 -13.17 -11.45
C LEU A 74 2.88 -11.63 -11.53
N ALA A 75 3.14 -11.09 -12.72
CA ALA A 75 3.11 -9.66 -12.97
C ALA A 75 2.15 -9.32 -14.12
N VAL A 76 1.27 -8.35 -13.88
CA VAL A 76 0.16 -7.98 -14.78
C VAL A 76 0.09 -6.48 -14.99
N SER A 77 -0.68 -6.05 -16.00
CA SER A 77 -0.74 -4.65 -16.48
C SER A 77 -1.20 -3.60 -15.46
N SER A 78 -1.92 -3.98 -14.40
CA SER A 78 -2.34 -3.05 -13.33
C SER A 78 -2.73 -3.79 -12.05
N GLY A 79 -2.86 -3.06 -10.93
CA GLY A 79 -3.43 -3.63 -9.69
C GLY A 79 -4.87 -4.13 -9.86
N MET A 80 -5.67 -3.48 -10.72
CA MET A 80 -7.04 -3.96 -11.02
C MET A 80 -7.04 -5.23 -11.86
N THR A 81 -6.08 -5.35 -12.79
CA THR A 81 -5.85 -6.58 -13.55
C THR A 81 -5.46 -7.71 -12.61
N ALA A 82 -4.69 -7.43 -11.56
CA ALA A 82 -4.32 -8.43 -10.57
C ALA A 82 -5.56 -8.99 -9.85
N LEU A 83 -6.44 -8.10 -9.37
CA LEU A 83 -7.68 -8.52 -8.73
C LEU A 83 -8.62 -9.27 -9.68
N ASP A 84 -8.79 -8.81 -10.92
CA ASP A 84 -9.62 -9.49 -11.94
C ASP A 84 -9.11 -10.92 -12.23
N VAL A 85 -7.80 -11.07 -12.41
CA VAL A 85 -7.15 -12.38 -12.60
C VAL A 85 -7.37 -13.29 -11.39
N ILE A 86 -7.22 -12.77 -10.17
CA ILE A 86 -7.42 -13.53 -8.94
C ILE A 86 -8.86 -14.05 -8.85
N LEU A 87 -9.83 -13.16 -9.03
CA LEU A 87 -11.24 -13.52 -8.94
C LEU A 87 -11.63 -14.52 -10.02
N ARG A 88 -11.22 -14.31 -11.29
CA ARG A 88 -11.46 -15.29 -12.34
C ARG A 88 -10.84 -16.64 -12.02
N GLY A 89 -9.55 -16.65 -11.70
CA GLY A 89 -8.77 -17.87 -11.57
C GLY A 89 -9.13 -18.74 -10.36
N LEU A 90 -9.58 -18.13 -9.26
CA LEU A 90 -9.83 -18.86 -8.00
C LEU A 90 -11.31 -18.91 -7.61
N VAL A 91 -12.12 -17.95 -8.05
CA VAL A 91 -13.51 -17.81 -7.61
C VAL A 91 -14.47 -18.18 -8.74
N LEU A 92 -14.28 -17.64 -9.95
CA LEU A 92 -15.27 -17.76 -11.03
C LEU A 92 -15.11 -19.04 -11.87
N LEU A 93 -13.88 -19.54 -12.08
CA LEU A 93 -13.65 -20.74 -12.90
C LEU A 93 -14.16 -22.04 -12.25
N ASN A 94 -14.40 -22.04 -10.94
CA ASN A 94 -14.91 -23.21 -10.21
C ASN A 94 -16.45 -23.27 -10.16
N GLY A 95 -17.15 -22.47 -10.97
CA GLY A 95 -18.61 -22.45 -11.08
C GLY A 95 -19.18 -23.69 -11.80
N THR A 96 -18.95 -24.88 -11.26
CA THR A 96 -19.55 -26.14 -11.71
C THR A 96 -20.81 -26.52 -10.93
N ASP A 97 -21.06 -25.82 -9.82
CA ASP A 97 -22.27 -25.97 -9.03
C ASP A 97 -23.28 -24.88 -9.43
N ASN A 98 -24.59 -25.13 -9.34
CA ASN A 98 -25.67 -24.16 -9.55
C ASN A 98 -25.67 -22.97 -8.54
N HIS A 99 -24.50 -22.59 -8.02
CA HIS A 99 -24.25 -21.56 -7.02
C HIS A 99 -23.53 -20.38 -7.68
N THR A 100 -24.02 -19.16 -7.43
CA THR A 100 -23.31 -17.94 -7.83
C THR A 100 -22.27 -17.60 -6.76
N PRO A 101 -20.97 -17.53 -7.07
CA PRO A 101 -19.92 -17.33 -6.07
C PRO A 101 -20.14 -16.10 -5.19
N THR A 102 -19.89 -16.24 -3.89
CA THR A 102 -20.04 -15.17 -2.88
C THR A 102 -18.67 -14.62 -2.48
N ILE A 103 -18.50 -13.30 -2.60
CA ILE A 103 -17.29 -12.57 -2.20
C ILE A 103 -17.64 -11.63 -1.04
N ILE A 104 -17.01 -11.81 0.12
CA ILE A 104 -17.04 -10.82 1.19
C ILE A 104 -15.91 -9.81 0.99
N ALA A 105 -16.22 -8.53 1.04
CA ALA A 105 -15.27 -7.45 0.88
C ALA A 105 -15.51 -6.33 1.91
N GLY A 106 -14.48 -5.54 2.22
CA GLY A 106 -14.62 -4.33 3.02
C GLY A 106 -15.66 -3.34 2.47
N ASP A 107 -16.28 -2.57 3.35
CA ASP A 107 -17.10 -1.40 3.00
C ASP A 107 -16.24 -0.14 2.74
N ASP A 108 -15.00 -0.13 3.22
CA ASP A 108 -13.99 0.89 2.95
C ASP A 108 -12.80 0.26 2.22
N LEU A 109 -12.83 0.38 0.89
CA LEU A 109 -11.86 -0.18 -0.04
C LEU A 109 -11.58 0.83 -1.14
N TYR A 110 -10.49 0.61 -1.87
CA TYR A 110 -10.25 1.34 -3.11
C TYR A 110 -11.48 1.33 -4.05
N GLY A 111 -11.91 2.51 -4.51
CA GLY A 111 -13.08 2.64 -5.40
C GLY A 111 -13.02 1.83 -6.71
N GLY A 112 -11.83 1.52 -7.23
CA GLY A 112 -11.68 0.62 -8.38
C GLY A 112 -12.09 -0.83 -8.08
N THR A 113 -11.81 -1.30 -6.87
CA THR A 113 -12.23 -2.62 -6.36
C THR A 113 -13.75 -2.70 -6.29
N GLN A 114 -14.41 -1.70 -5.71
CA GLN A 114 -15.88 -1.61 -5.69
C GLN A 114 -16.47 -1.66 -7.10
N ARG A 115 -15.87 -0.94 -8.06
CA ARG A 115 -16.31 -0.94 -9.46
C ARG A 115 -16.19 -2.32 -10.11
N LEU A 116 -15.10 -3.05 -9.88
CA LEU A 116 -14.93 -4.40 -10.42
C LEU A 116 -15.91 -5.40 -9.80
N LEU A 117 -16.12 -5.35 -8.48
CA LEU A 117 -17.10 -6.21 -7.81
C LEU A 117 -18.53 -5.93 -8.30
N ASN A 118 -18.89 -4.65 -8.48
CA ASN A 118 -20.17 -4.27 -9.07
C ASN A 118 -20.31 -4.76 -10.52
N PHE A 119 -19.24 -4.72 -11.30
CA PHE A 119 -19.24 -5.25 -12.67
C PHE A 119 -19.55 -6.75 -12.69
N PHE A 120 -18.93 -7.55 -11.81
CA PHE A 120 -19.26 -8.97 -11.70
C PHE A 120 -20.68 -9.23 -11.22
N LYS A 121 -21.17 -8.44 -10.26
CA LYS A 121 -22.55 -8.53 -9.78
C LYS A 121 -23.59 -8.26 -10.88
N GLN A 122 -23.38 -7.22 -11.69
CA GLN A 122 -24.31 -6.86 -12.77
C GLN A 122 -24.37 -7.92 -13.89
N GLN A 123 -23.31 -8.71 -14.05
CA GLN A 123 -23.24 -9.81 -15.02
C GLN A 123 -23.64 -11.16 -14.41
N SER A 124 -24.13 -11.17 -13.15
CA SER A 124 -24.45 -12.40 -12.40
C SER A 124 -23.28 -13.39 -12.30
N HIS A 125 -22.04 -12.92 -12.40
CA HIS A 125 -20.85 -13.75 -12.27
C HIS A 125 -20.50 -14.06 -10.81
N ALA A 126 -20.79 -13.12 -9.90
CA ALA A 126 -20.57 -13.27 -8.46
C ALA A 126 -21.45 -12.30 -7.66
N VAL A 127 -21.78 -12.68 -6.44
CA VAL A 127 -22.41 -11.80 -5.45
C VAL A 127 -21.34 -11.22 -4.54
N SER A 128 -21.33 -9.89 -4.39
CA SER A 128 -20.46 -9.19 -3.44
C SER A 128 -21.24 -8.76 -2.20
N VAL A 129 -20.80 -9.19 -1.02
CA VAL A 129 -21.32 -8.77 0.29
C VAL A 129 -20.31 -7.84 0.95
N HIS A 130 -20.71 -6.59 1.21
CA HIS A 130 -19.85 -5.60 1.84
C HIS A 130 -20.10 -5.56 3.35
N VAL A 131 -19.02 -5.58 4.13
CA VAL A 131 -19.05 -5.48 5.60
C VAL A 131 -17.86 -4.68 6.10
N ASP A 132 -18.00 -4.02 7.24
CA ASP A 132 -16.88 -3.46 7.96
C ASP A 132 -15.93 -4.57 8.43
N THR A 133 -14.87 -4.81 7.67
CA THR A 133 -13.87 -5.84 7.99
C THR A 133 -12.92 -5.43 9.11
N SER A 134 -12.91 -4.15 9.51
CA SER A 134 -12.16 -3.70 10.70
C SER A 134 -12.89 -4.08 12.01
N ASP A 135 -14.19 -4.34 11.93
CA ASP A 135 -14.99 -4.88 13.04
C ASP A 135 -15.14 -6.40 12.90
N PHE A 136 -14.31 -7.12 13.65
CA PHE A 136 -14.29 -8.58 13.59
C PHE A 136 -15.64 -9.22 13.93
N GLU A 137 -16.43 -8.68 14.87
CA GLU A 137 -17.70 -9.29 15.26
C GLU A 137 -18.78 -9.09 14.18
N LYS A 138 -18.80 -7.93 13.51
CA LYS A 138 -19.64 -7.72 12.33
C LYS A 138 -19.24 -8.66 11.19
N PHE A 139 -17.94 -8.74 10.88
CA PHE A 139 -17.41 -9.65 9.86
C PHE A 139 -17.83 -11.11 10.14
N LYS A 140 -17.61 -11.58 11.37
CA LYS A 140 -17.98 -12.93 11.81
C LYS A 140 -19.47 -13.20 11.65
N THR A 141 -20.31 -12.27 12.09
CA THR A 141 -21.78 -12.39 11.98
C THR A 141 -22.22 -12.54 10.53
N VAL A 142 -21.70 -11.68 9.64
CA VAL A 142 -22.01 -11.76 8.20
C VAL A 142 -21.51 -13.07 7.60
N PHE A 143 -20.26 -13.45 7.87
CA PHE A 143 -19.68 -14.70 7.35
C PHE A 143 -20.52 -15.92 7.74
N GLN A 144 -20.99 -16.01 8.99
CA GLN A 144 -21.79 -17.14 9.49
C GLN A 144 -23.24 -17.11 9.01
N SER A 145 -23.74 -15.97 8.52
CA SER A 145 -25.10 -15.85 7.99
C SER A 145 -25.25 -16.30 6.54
N LEU A 146 -24.13 -16.52 5.85
CA LEU A 146 -24.08 -16.92 4.44
C LEU A 146 -23.86 -18.42 4.31
N ASP A 147 -24.58 -19.07 3.40
CA ASP A 147 -24.48 -20.52 3.18
C ASP A 147 -23.09 -20.96 2.70
N LYS A 148 -22.49 -20.16 1.82
CA LYS A 148 -21.14 -20.39 1.27
C LYS A 148 -20.46 -19.06 0.97
N VAL A 149 -19.20 -18.96 1.39
CA VAL A 149 -18.30 -17.85 1.08
C VAL A 149 -17.12 -18.39 0.27
N ASP A 150 -17.02 -17.99 -0.99
CA ASP A 150 -15.97 -18.48 -1.90
C ASP A 150 -14.70 -17.64 -1.77
N CYS A 151 -14.83 -16.34 -1.46
CA CYS A 151 -13.70 -15.44 -1.30
C CYS A 151 -13.92 -14.41 -0.18
N VAL A 152 -12.87 -14.13 0.59
CA VAL A 152 -12.76 -12.99 1.49
C VAL A 152 -11.64 -12.07 0.99
N LEU A 153 -12.00 -10.84 0.60
CA LEU A 153 -11.09 -9.82 0.11
C LEU A 153 -10.84 -8.77 1.21
N LEU A 154 -9.58 -8.68 1.65
CA LEU A 154 -9.15 -7.77 2.72
C LEU A 154 -8.18 -6.71 2.20
N GLU A 155 -8.24 -5.51 2.78
CA GLU A 155 -7.33 -4.40 2.55
C GLU A 155 -6.99 -3.78 3.91
N SER A 156 -5.70 -3.67 4.26
CA SER A 156 -5.28 -3.13 5.55
C SER A 156 -3.92 -2.43 5.46
N PRO A 157 -3.79 -1.17 5.92
CA PRO A 157 -4.86 -0.27 6.31
C PRO A 157 -5.81 0.04 5.15
N THR A 158 -7.07 0.34 5.45
CA THR A 158 -8.06 0.71 4.44
C THR A 158 -7.75 2.07 3.80
N ASN A 159 -8.07 2.23 2.52
CA ASN A 159 -7.94 3.49 1.78
C ASN A 159 -9.33 4.10 1.53
N PRO A 160 -9.64 5.31 2.05
CA PRO A 160 -8.71 6.31 2.60
C PRO A 160 -8.75 6.50 4.13
N LEU A 161 -9.57 5.73 4.88
CA LEU A 161 -9.79 6.00 6.31
C LEU A 161 -8.68 5.49 7.23
N CYS A 162 -7.75 4.69 6.69
CA CYS A 162 -6.63 4.11 7.43
C CYS A 162 -7.10 3.30 8.65
N ARG A 163 -8.21 2.55 8.51
CA ARG A 163 -8.66 1.58 9.51
C ARG A 163 -7.83 0.31 9.39
N VAL A 164 -7.65 -0.40 10.50
CA VAL A 164 -6.84 -1.63 10.50
C VAL A 164 -7.76 -2.84 10.59
N VAL A 165 -7.65 -3.72 9.60
CA VAL A 165 -8.26 -5.05 9.63
C VAL A 165 -7.35 -6.00 10.39
N ASP A 166 -7.90 -6.74 11.37
CA ASP A 166 -7.21 -7.81 12.10
C ASP A 166 -7.08 -9.05 11.22
N ILE A 167 -6.19 -8.97 10.22
CA ILE A 167 -5.93 -10.02 9.23
C ILE A 167 -5.59 -11.36 9.92
N PRO A 168 -4.70 -11.43 10.93
CA PRO A 168 -4.43 -12.69 11.62
C PRO A 168 -5.68 -13.33 12.25
N ARG A 169 -6.55 -12.54 12.89
CA ARG A 169 -7.77 -13.06 13.52
C ARG A 169 -8.81 -13.50 12.49
N ILE A 170 -9.00 -12.73 11.41
CA ILE A 170 -9.89 -13.11 10.32
C ILE A 170 -9.40 -14.40 9.65
N LEU A 171 -8.11 -14.49 9.32
CA LEU A 171 -7.53 -15.69 8.70
C LEU A 171 -7.74 -16.93 9.56
N ARG A 172 -7.48 -16.84 10.87
CA ARG A 172 -7.71 -17.96 11.79
C ARG A 172 -9.16 -18.39 11.84
N PHE A 173 -10.08 -17.42 11.89
CA PHE A 173 -11.51 -17.68 11.92
C PHE A 173 -11.99 -18.34 10.61
N VAL A 174 -11.69 -17.72 9.46
CA VAL A 174 -12.11 -18.22 8.14
C VAL A 174 -11.56 -19.62 7.91
N LYS A 175 -10.25 -19.83 8.11
CA LYS A 175 -9.62 -21.14 7.86
C LYS A 175 -10.07 -22.23 8.85
N CYS A 176 -10.58 -21.87 10.02
CA CYS A 176 -11.15 -22.83 10.97
C CYS A 176 -12.55 -23.31 10.54
N ILE A 177 -13.36 -22.44 9.91
CA ILE A 177 -14.77 -22.72 9.60
C ILE A 177 -14.95 -23.17 8.16
N SER A 178 -14.23 -22.56 7.23
CA SER A 178 -14.26 -22.88 5.81
C SER A 178 -12.83 -22.83 5.25
N PRO A 179 -12.06 -23.93 5.36
CA PRO A 179 -10.67 -23.97 4.91
C PRO A 179 -10.53 -23.69 3.40
N ASP A 180 -11.56 -24.02 2.63
CA ASP A 180 -11.64 -23.85 1.18
C ASP A 180 -11.96 -22.40 0.74
N THR A 181 -12.46 -21.54 1.64
CA THR A 181 -12.66 -20.12 1.34
C THR A 181 -11.31 -19.48 1.00
N THR A 182 -11.22 -18.89 -0.19
CA THR A 182 -10.01 -18.16 -0.61
C THR A 182 -9.92 -16.84 0.15
N VAL A 183 -8.77 -16.54 0.74
CA VAL A 183 -8.51 -15.24 1.39
C VAL A 183 -7.44 -14.48 0.60
N VAL A 184 -7.85 -13.33 0.07
CA VAL A 184 -7.03 -12.43 -0.74
C VAL A 184 -6.76 -11.16 0.05
N VAL A 185 -5.50 -10.73 0.10
CA VAL A 185 -5.11 -9.48 0.76
C VAL A 185 -4.52 -8.51 -0.25
N ASP A 186 -5.14 -7.33 -0.40
CA ASP A 186 -4.51 -6.17 -1.01
C ASP A 186 -3.51 -5.56 -0.01
N ASN A 187 -2.22 -5.69 -0.32
CA ASN A 187 -1.13 -5.21 0.54
C ASN A 187 -0.51 -3.90 0.03
N THR A 188 -1.15 -3.22 -0.93
CA THR A 188 -0.62 -2.04 -1.62
C THR A 188 -0.26 -0.90 -0.65
N MET A 189 -1.01 -0.73 0.44
CA MET A 189 -0.79 0.34 1.43
C MET A 189 0.46 0.14 2.30
N MET A 190 0.93 -1.10 2.42
CA MET A 190 2.05 -1.47 3.29
C MET A 190 3.30 -1.87 2.53
N SER A 191 3.12 -2.47 1.35
CA SER A 191 4.14 -3.20 0.62
C SER A 191 4.71 -4.41 1.39
N GLY A 192 5.22 -5.40 0.65
CA GLY A 192 5.92 -6.57 1.20
C GLY A 192 7.07 -6.24 2.17
N LEU A 193 7.56 -4.99 2.18
CA LEU A 193 8.61 -4.54 3.11
C LEU A 193 8.09 -4.37 4.54
N ASN A 194 6.87 -3.84 4.72
CA ASN A 194 6.30 -3.62 6.06
C ASN A 194 5.42 -4.76 6.53
N CYS A 195 4.75 -5.47 5.62
CA CYS A 195 3.85 -6.56 5.95
C CYS A 195 3.92 -7.66 4.89
N ASN A 196 3.99 -8.91 5.32
CA ASN A 196 3.85 -10.07 4.45
C ASN A 196 2.69 -10.94 4.93
N PRO A 197 1.47 -10.74 4.41
CA PRO A 197 0.29 -11.49 4.84
C PRO A 197 0.37 -13.02 4.62
N LEU A 198 1.24 -13.50 3.71
CA LEU A 198 1.49 -14.92 3.48
C LEU A 198 2.23 -15.59 4.66
N GLN A 199 3.02 -14.81 5.41
CA GLN A 199 3.81 -15.30 6.55
C GLN A 199 3.09 -15.18 7.90
N LEU A 200 1.85 -14.69 7.93
CA LEU A 200 1.01 -14.73 9.12
C LEU A 200 0.64 -16.18 9.47
N ASN A 201 0.09 -16.39 10.67
CA ASN A 201 -0.29 -17.73 11.14
C ASN A 201 -1.77 -17.81 11.56
N PRO A 202 -2.65 -18.41 10.71
CA PRO A 202 -2.36 -18.90 9.35
C PRO A 202 -2.15 -17.74 8.36
N GLY A 203 -1.45 -18.00 7.25
CA GLY A 203 -1.23 -17.04 6.17
C GLY A 203 -2.34 -17.10 5.12
N CYS A 204 -2.60 -15.97 4.45
CA CYS A 204 -3.59 -15.88 3.37
C CYS A 204 -3.19 -16.70 2.13
N ASP A 205 -4.11 -16.88 1.19
CA ASP A 205 -3.88 -17.69 0.00
C ASP A 205 -3.21 -16.90 -1.12
N VAL A 206 -3.56 -15.61 -1.23
CA VAL A 206 -3.00 -14.69 -2.21
C VAL A 206 -2.79 -13.31 -1.60
N VAL A 207 -1.67 -12.70 -1.94
CA VAL A 207 -1.43 -11.26 -1.77
C VAL A 207 -1.33 -10.62 -3.14
N TYR A 208 -1.86 -9.42 -3.31
CA TYR A 208 -1.53 -8.60 -4.46
C TYR A 208 -1.17 -7.18 -4.06
N GLU A 209 -0.40 -6.52 -4.93
CA GLU A 209 -0.09 -5.10 -4.81
C GLU A 209 -0.33 -4.42 -6.16
N SER A 210 -0.87 -3.19 -6.13
CA SER A 210 -0.71 -2.27 -7.24
C SER A 210 0.75 -1.81 -7.31
N ALA A 211 1.51 -2.40 -8.22
CA ALA A 211 2.91 -2.09 -8.42
C ALA A 211 3.16 -0.64 -8.89
N THR A 212 2.12 0.03 -9.39
CA THR A 212 2.07 1.48 -9.65
C THR A 212 2.44 2.34 -8.42
N LYS A 213 2.33 1.80 -7.20
CA LYS A 213 2.50 2.55 -5.95
C LYS A 213 3.94 2.45 -5.43
N TYR A 214 4.13 1.94 -4.21
CA TYR A 214 5.45 1.90 -3.57
C TYR A 214 6.48 1.07 -4.35
N LEU A 215 6.06 -0.03 -4.98
CA LEU A 215 6.97 -0.92 -5.70
C LEU A 215 7.69 -0.19 -6.84
N ASN A 216 6.95 0.54 -7.69
CA ASN A 216 7.55 1.44 -8.69
C ASN A 216 8.13 2.70 -8.01
N GLY A 217 7.27 3.50 -7.37
CA GLY A 217 7.65 4.69 -6.62
C GLY A 217 7.97 5.95 -7.44
N HIS A 218 7.72 5.97 -8.75
CA HIS A 218 8.15 7.03 -9.67
C HIS A 218 7.04 7.58 -10.58
N HIS A 219 5.80 7.10 -10.47
CA HIS A 219 4.64 7.58 -11.26
C HIS A 219 4.81 7.45 -12.79
N ASP A 220 5.62 6.50 -13.25
CA ASP A 220 5.98 6.35 -14.66
C ASP A 220 5.57 4.99 -15.26
N LEU A 221 4.87 4.14 -14.49
CA LEU A 221 4.29 2.88 -14.99
C LEU A 221 2.97 2.51 -14.30
N MET A 222 2.19 1.66 -14.96
CA MET A 222 1.11 0.91 -14.33
C MET A 222 1.46 -0.57 -14.24
N GLY A 223 1.14 -1.20 -13.12
CA GLY A 223 1.41 -2.62 -12.93
C GLY A 223 0.70 -3.18 -11.71
N GLY A 224 0.57 -4.49 -11.69
CA GLY A 224 0.12 -5.29 -10.55
C GLY A 224 1.03 -6.49 -10.38
N VAL A 225 1.25 -6.89 -9.13
CA VAL A 225 1.93 -8.15 -8.81
C VAL A 225 1.00 -9.01 -7.97
N ILE A 226 1.01 -10.31 -8.24
CA ILE A 226 0.25 -11.33 -7.53
C ILE A 226 1.26 -12.29 -6.92
N ILE A 227 1.11 -12.57 -5.64
CA ILE A 227 1.97 -13.47 -4.87
C ILE A 227 1.08 -14.54 -4.25
N SER A 228 1.20 -15.76 -4.76
CA SER A 228 0.42 -16.91 -4.32
C SER A 228 1.12 -17.67 -3.19
N LYS A 229 0.35 -18.25 -2.27
CA LYS A 229 0.87 -19.12 -1.22
C LYS A 229 1.51 -20.39 -1.79
N THR A 230 0.93 -20.94 -2.86
CA THR A 230 1.37 -22.20 -3.47
C THR A 230 1.50 -22.11 -5.00
N PRO A 231 2.33 -22.97 -5.62
CA PRO A 231 2.45 -23.06 -7.08
C PRO A 231 1.16 -23.44 -7.80
N GLU A 232 0.27 -24.21 -7.16
CA GLU A 232 -1.01 -24.63 -7.75
C GLU A 232 -1.94 -23.42 -7.93
N ILE A 233 -1.99 -22.53 -6.93
CA ILE A 233 -2.71 -21.27 -7.04
C ILE A 233 -2.11 -20.43 -8.17
N ALA A 234 -0.79 -20.27 -8.18
CA ALA A 234 -0.11 -19.49 -9.21
C ALA A 234 -0.38 -20.03 -10.63
N SER A 235 -0.44 -21.35 -10.80
CA SER A 235 -0.74 -21.99 -12.09
C SER A 235 -2.15 -21.66 -12.59
N LYS A 236 -3.16 -21.67 -11.71
CA LYS A 236 -4.54 -21.25 -12.05
C LYS A 236 -4.60 -19.79 -12.49
N LEU A 237 -3.88 -18.92 -11.78
CA LEU A 237 -3.82 -17.49 -12.11
C LEU A 237 -3.05 -17.22 -13.40
N TYR A 238 -1.93 -17.92 -13.60
CA TYR A 238 -1.14 -17.87 -14.84
C TYR A 238 -1.98 -18.24 -16.06
N PHE A 239 -2.81 -19.30 -15.96
CA PHE A 239 -3.71 -19.68 -17.04
C PHE A 239 -4.62 -18.53 -17.47
N VAL A 240 -5.22 -17.79 -16.52
CA VAL A 240 -6.04 -16.61 -16.82
C VAL A 240 -5.21 -15.50 -17.46
N ILE A 241 -4.02 -15.20 -16.93
CA ILE A 241 -3.14 -14.16 -17.47
C ILE A 241 -2.77 -14.46 -18.92
N ASN A 242 -2.35 -15.70 -19.20
CA ASN A 242 -1.92 -16.10 -20.52
C ASN A 242 -3.10 -16.09 -21.52
N SER A 243 -4.27 -16.55 -21.08
CA SER A 243 -5.49 -16.61 -21.90
C SER A 243 -6.04 -15.22 -22.25
N THR A 244 -5.94 -14.27 -21.32
CA THR A 244 -6.45 -12.90 -21.50
C THR A 244 -5.40 -11.92 -22.04
N GLY A 245 -4.12 -12.32 -22.09
CA GLY A 245 -3.02 -11.45 -22.51
C GLY A 245 -2.69 -10.33 -21.51
N ALA A 246 -2.93 -10.56 -20.22
CA ALA A 246 -2.86 -9.55 -19.16
C ALA A 246 -1.45 -9.32 -18.58
N GLY A 247 -0.44 -10.04 -19.06
CA GLY A 247 0.93 -9.99 -18.53
C GLY A 247 1.56 -8.61 -18.63
N LEU A 248 2.39 -8.24 -17.65
CA LEU A 248 3.09 -6.94 -17.65
C LEU A 248 4.09 -6.85 -18.81
N SER A 249 4.20 -5.66 -19.40
CA SER A 249 5.12 -5.41 -20.52
C SER A 249 6.59 -5.58 -20.09
N PRO A 250 7.51 -5.95 -20.99
CA PRO A 250 8.93 -6.06 -20.63
C PRO A 250 9.54 -4.75 -20.14
N MET A 251 9.15 -3.62 -20.73
CA MET A 251 9.67 -2.29 -20.34
C MET A 251 9.17 -1.90 -18.94
N ASP A 252 7.88 -2.08 -18.65
CA ASP A 252 7.34 -1.80 -17.32
C ASP A 252 7.93 -2.76 -16.28
N SER A 253 8.17 -4.02 -16.66
CA SER A 253 8.85 -4.99 -15.79
C SER A 253 10.25 -4.52 -15.41
N TRP A 254 11.01 -4.00 -16.37
CA TRP A 254 12.33 -3.45 -16.13
C TRP A 254 12.30 -2.17 -15.26
N LEU A 255 11.38 -1.24 -15.54
CA LEU A 255 11.19 -0.04 -14.72
C LEU A 255 10.81 -0.40 -13.28
N LEU A 256 9.99 -1.44 -13.09
CA LEU A 256 9.62 -1.90 -11.77
C LEU A 256 10.81 -2.52 -11.03
N VAL A 257 11.64 -3.34 -11.70
CA VAL A 257 12.91 -3.84 -11.13
C VAL A 257 13.81 -2.67 -10.71
N ARG A 258 13.89 -1.61 -11.52
CA ARG A 258 14.65 -0.39 -11.17
C ARG A 258 14.07 0.31 -9.93
N GLY A 259 12.75 0.43 -9.84
CA GLY A 259 12.03 1.02 -8.70
C GLY A 259 12.26 0.25 -7.39
N LEU A 260 12.22 -1.08 -7.43
CA LEU A 260 12.39 -1.96 -6.26
C LEU A 260 13.73 -1.75 -5.55
N LYS A 261 14.80 -1.45 -6.29
CA LYS A 261 16.14 -1.20 -5.73
C LYS A 261 16.20 -0.01 -4.77
N THR A 262 15.22 0.89 -4.82
CA THR A 262 15.13 2.06 -3.92
C THR A 262 13.96 1.98 -2.95
N LEU A 263 13.21 0.87 -2.93
CA LEU A 263 12.03 0.70 -2.08
C LEU A 263 12.34 0.95 -0.60
N GLY A 264 13.42 0.35 -0.07
CA GLY A 264 13.80 0.48 1.34
C GLY A 264 14.07 1.93 1.76
N VAL A 265 14.93 2.64 1.01
CA VAL A 265 15.29 4.03 1.32
C VAL A 265 14.10 4.98 1.13
N ARG A 266 13.27 4.77 0.10
CA ARG A 266 12.07 5.59 -0.14
C ARG A 266 11.05 5.39 0.97
N LEU A 267 10.67 4.14 1.25
CA LEU A 267 9.64 3.85 2.24
C LEU A 267 10.07 4.25 3.65
N TYR A 268 11.35 4.15 4.00
CA TYR A 268 11.88 4.69 5.25
C TYR A 268 11.63 6.21 5.37
N GLN A 269 12.07 6.97 4.37
CA GLN A 269 11.95 8.43 4.41
C GLN A 269 10.49 8.89 4.33
N GLN A 270 9.66 8.22 3.52
CA GLN A 270 8.21 8.48 3.44
C GLN A 270 7.52 8.23 4.79
N GLN A 271 7.84 7.13 5.48
CA GLN A 271 7.30 6.82 6.82
C GLN A 271 7.75 7.85 7.86
N ARG A 272 9.02 8.27 7.82
CA ARG A 272 9.53 9.33 8.69
C ARG A 272 8.76 10.64 8.48
N ASN A 273 8.56 11.04 7.23
CA ASN A 273 7.79 12.23 6.88
C ASN A 273 6.33 12.12 7.36
N ALA A 274 5.67 10.98 7.12
CA ALA A 274 4.30 10.74 7.58
C ALA A 274 4.17 10.80 9.11
N MET A 275 5.11 10.21 9.85
CA MET A 275 5.13 10.28 11.32
C MET A 275 5.23 11.73 11.81
N ILE A 276 6.14 12.54 11.25
CA ILE A 276 6.32 13.93 11.66
C ILE A 276 5.09 14.77 11.29
N LEU A 277 4.55 14.62 10.07
CA LEU A 277 3.35 15.33 9.62
C LEU A 277 2.14 14.97 10.49
N ALA A 278 1.92 13.70 10.79
CA ALA A 278 0.80 13.27 11.63
C ALA A 278 0.85 13.89 13.03
N HIS A 279 2.03 13.92 13.67
CA HIS A 279 2.19 14.58 14.98
C HIS A 279 2.05 16.10 14.88
N TRP A 280 2.55 16.72 13.80
CA TRP A 280 2.40 18.15 13.55
C TRP A 280 0.92 18.54 13.36
N LEU A 281 0.17 17.75 12.60
CA LEU A 281 -1.26 17.94 12.40
C LEU A 281 -2.04 17.87 13.73
N GLU A 282 -1.77 16.86 14.56
CA GLU A 282 -2.42 16.75 15.89
C GLU A 282 -2.00 17.88 16.84
N ASN A 283 -0.70 18.09 17.02
CA ASN A 283 -0.17 18.89 18.14
C ASN A 283 -0.04 20.38 17.80
N SER A 284 0.37 20.71 16.58
CA SER A 284 0.57 22.11 16.16
C SER A 284 -0.65 22.67 15.44
N CYS A 285 -1.30 21.89 14.57
CA CYS A 285 -2.47 22.36 13.81
C CYS A 285 -3.81 22.05 14.50
N GLY A 286 -3.82 21.26 15.58
CA GLY A 286 -5.03 20.98 16.34
C GLY A 286 -6.01 20.02 15.66
N PHE A 287 -5.58 19.21 14.68
CA PHE A 287 -6.42 18.15 14.08
C PHE A 287 -6.48 16.93 15.01
N LYS A 288 -7.04 17.12 16.19
CA LYS A 288 -7.22 16.09 17.22
C LYS A 288 -8.62 16.20 17.82
N PRO A 289 -9.35 15.08 18.00
CA PRO A 289 -10.63 15.11 18.69
C PRO A 289 -10.48 15.68 20.10
N THR A 290 -11.39 16.57 20.49
CA THR A 290 -11.53 17.10 21.84
C THR A 290 -12.91 16.76 22.40
N ARG A 291 -13.15 17.05 23.69
CA ARG A 291 -14.47 16.86 24.31
C ARG A 291 -15.58 17.65 23.61
N THR A 292 -15.25 18.81 23.05
CA THR A 292 -16.19 19.77 22.48
C THR A 292 -16.16 19.83 20.95
N ASN A 293 -15.16 19.26 20.29
CA ASN A 293 -15.08 19.15 18.84
C ASN A 293 -14.46 17.82 18.42
N LYS A 294 -15.29 16.94 17.83
CA LYS A 294 -14.87 15.64 17.28
C LYS A 294 -14.72 15.65 15.75
N ALA A 295 -15.04 16.77 15.10
CA ALA A 295 -15.07 16.89 13.64
C ALA A 295 -13.66 17.02 13.05
N THR A 296 -12.74 17.66 13.77
CA THR A 296 -11.33 17.76 13.34
C THR A 296 -10.49 16.63 13.91
N LYS A 297 -9.88 15.80 13.06
CA LYS A 297 -9.01 14.70 13.52
C LYS A 297 -8.00 14.27 12.46
N THR A 298 -6.87 13.74 12.91
CA THR A 298 -5.85 13.10 12.08
C THR A 298 -6.05 11.58 12.14
N ARG A 299 -5.98 10.92 10.99
CA ARG A 299 -6.06 9.48 10.82
C ARG A 299 -4.73 8.97 10.30
N PHE A 300 -3.98 8.34 11.20
CA PHE A 300 -2.74 7.67 10.84
C PHE A 300 -2.47 6.51 11.80
N VAL A 301 -2.20 5.33 11.28
CA VAL A 301 -1.99 4.12 12.10
C VAL A 301 -0.72 4.17 12.96
N GLY A 302 0.22 5.06 12.62
CA GLY A 302 1.44 5.30 13.39
C GLY A 302 1.25 6.16 14.65
N LEU A 303 0.12 6.86 14.79
CA LEU A 303 -0.17 7.68 15.97
C LEU A 303 -0.66 6.82 17.13
N ARG A 304 -0.11 7.03 18.34
CA ARG A 304 -0.58 6.31 19.56
C ARG A 304 -2.02 6.66 19.94
N SER A 305 -2.54 7.79 19.47
CA SER A 305 -3.94 8.21 19.62
C SER A 305 -4.89 7.41 18.73
N ASN A 306 -4.40 6.76 17.68
CA ASN A 306 -5.21 5.92 16.82
C ASN A 306 -5.64 4.66 17.60
N PRO A 307 -6.95 4.33 17.64
CA PRO A 307 -7.45 3.14 18.35
C PRO A 307 -6.78 1.85 17.87
N ASP A 308 -6.39 1.79 16.60
CA ASP A 308 -5.83 0.62 15.96
C ASP A 308 -4.30 0.55 16.06
N PHE A 309 -3.63 1.52 16.70
CA PHE A 309 -2.15 1.59 16.77
C PHE A 309 -1.53 0.29 17.27
N LYS A 310 -2.07 -0.28 18.34
CA LYS A 310 -1.55 -1.52 18.95
C LYS A 310 -1.74 -2.71 18.01
N LEU A 311 -2.91 -2.81 17.38
CA LEU A 311 -3.22 -3.85 16.41
C LEU A 311 -2.31 -3.74 15.20
N HIS A 312 -2.19 -2.56 14.59
CA HIS A 312 -1.30 -2.30 13.45
C HIS A 312 0.13 -2.72 13.76
N LYS A 313 0.68 -2.25 14.88
CA LYS A 313 2.06 -2.54 15.29
C LYS A 313 2.31 -4.04 15.58
N SER A 314 1.27 -4.82 15.90
CA SER A 314 1.42 -6.23 16.27
C SER A 314 1.87 -7.13 15.11
N PHE A 315 1.60 -6.75 13.86
CA PHE A 315 1.95 -7.55 12.67
C PHE A 315 2.57 -6.77 11.51
N ASN A 316 2.82 -5.46 11.67
CA ASN A 316 3.48 -4.62 10.67
C ASN A 316 4.81 -4.06 11.21
N ASN A 317 5.83 -3.99 10.34
CA ASN A 317 7.15 -3.45 10.68
C ASN A 317 7.24 -1.90 10.58
N GLY A 318 6.17 -1.24 10.12
CA GLY A 318 6.12 0.20 9.96
C GLY A 318 4.69 0.70 9.77
N PRO A 319 4.44 2.02 9.90
CA PRO A 319 3.09 2.59 9.79
C PRO A 319 2.63 2.87 8.34
N GLY A 320 3.51 2.69 7.35
CA GLY A 320 3.25 3.20 6.00
C GLY A 320 3.33 4.74 5.92
N ALA A 321 3.02 5.31 4.75
CA ALA A 321 3.23 6.74 4.49
C ALA A 321 1.98 7.48 3.98
N VAL A 322 0.82 6.85 4.09
CA VAL A 322 -0.46 7.49 3.79
C VAL A 322 -1.14 7.84 5.11
N LEU A 323 -1.57 9.09 5.24
CA LEU A 323 -2.42 9.56 6.33
C LEU A 323 -3.55 10.41 5.77
N SER A 324 -4.53 10.70 6.60
CA SER A 324 -5.60 11.64 6.26
C SER A 324 -5.97 12.50 7.47
N PHE A 325 -6.66 13.61 7.23
CA PHE A 325 -7.26 14.40 8.29
C PHE A 325 -8.60 14.98 7.85
N GLU A 326 -9.48 15.22 8.81
CA GLU A 326 -10.81 15.81 8.64
C GLU A 326 -10.78 17.24 9.18
N THR A 327 -11.38 18.16 8.43
CA THR A 327 -11.50 19.58 8.81
C THR A 327 -12.81 19.87 9.52
N GLY A 328 -13.77 18.94 9.49
CA GLY A 328 -15.16 19.15 9.84
C GLY A 328 -15.93 19.98 8.81
N SER A 329 -15.34 20.32 7.65
CA SER A 329 -15.96 21.20 6.66
C SER A 329 -15.52 20.91 5.24
N PHE A 330 -16.46 20.41 4.43
CA PHE A 330 -16.27 20.16 3.00
C PHE A 330 -15.67 21.38 2.27
N GLU A 331 -16.20 22.58 2.53
CA GLU A 331 -15.76 23.81 1.85
C GLU A 331 -14.32 24.18 2.20
N HIS A 332 -13.90 24.03 3.46
CA HIS A 332 -12.50 24.30 3.84
C HIS A 332 -11.54 23.28 3.23
N SER A 333 -11.91 22.00 3.22
CA SER A 333 -11.11 20.95 2.57
C SER A 333 -11.00 21.20 1.06
N LYS A 334 -12.10 21.60 0.40
CA LYS A 334 -12.11 21.97 -1.01
C LYS A 334 -11.23 23.19 -1.30
N ARG A 335 -11.27 24.24 -0.46
CA ARG A 335 -10.39 25.40 -0.58
C ARG A 335 -8.92 25.02 -0.41
N LEU A 336 -8.62 24.20 0.59
CA LEU A 336 -7.25 23.71 0.85
C LEU A 336 -6.69 22.98 -0.37
N VAL A 337 -7.42 21.98 -0.89
CA VAL A 337 -6.94 21.21 -2.05
C VAL A 337 -6.91 22.02 -3.34
N SER A 338 -7.54 23.20 -3.38
CA SER A 338 -7.54 24.10 -4.53
C SER A 338 -6.61 25.31 -4.34
N SER A 339 -5.86 25.36 -3.23
CA SER A 339 -5.04 26.51 -2.89
C SER A 339 -3.88 26.65 -3.86
N LYS A 340 -3.69 27.87 -4.37
CA LYS A 340 -2.54 28.23 -5.23
C LYS A 340 -1.23 28.36 -4.44
N LYS A 341 -1.28 28.23 -3.12
CA LYS A 341 -0.09 28.24 -2.25
C LYS A 341 0.61 26.89 -2.20
N LEU A 342 -0.05 25.80 -2.62
CA LEU A 342 0.60 24.50 -2.77
C LEU A 342 1.59 24.55 -3.94
N SER A 343 2.87 24.44 -3.61
CA SER A 343 3.98 24.45 -4.56
C SER A 343 4.77 23.15 -4.57
N ILE A 344 4.65 22.34 -3.51
CA ILE A 344 5.32 21.05 -3.36
C ILE A 344 4.29 19.92 -3.40
N TRP A 345 3.19 20.05 -2.64
CA TRP A 345 2.13 19.05 -2.65
C TRP A 345 1.39 19.04 -3.99
N ALA A 346 1.54 17.95 -4.75
CA ALA A 346 0.81 17.78 -5.99
C ALA A 346 -0.65 17.36 -5.70
N VAL A 347 -1.61 18.12 -6.21
CA VAL A 347 -3.03 17.79 -6.05
C VAL A 347 -3.44 16.76 -7.11
N THR A 348 -3.37 15.48 -6.75
CA THR A 348 -3.62 14.38 -7.70
C THR A 348 -4.04 13.08 -7.00
N VAL A 349 -4.53 12.12 -7.78
CA VAL A 349 -4.81 10.76 -7.30
C VAL A 349 -3.51 9.93 -7.23
N SER A 350 -3.62 8.69 -6.74
CA SER A 350 -2.49 7.79 -6.43
C SER A 350 -1.77 8.07 -5.11
N PHE A 351 -0.71 7.29 -4.84
CA PHE A 351 0.17 7.36 -3.67
C PHE A 351 1.43 6.49 -3.88
N GLY A 352 2.39 6.57 -2.96
CA GLY A 352 3.54 5.67 -2.91
C GLY A 352 4.76 6.12 -3.73
N CYS A 353 4.66 7.29 -4.36
CA CYS A 353 5.74 7.89 -5.14
C CYS A 353 6.69 8.74 -4.29
N VAL A 354 7.86 9.04 -4.83
CA VAL A 354 8.83 9.97 -4.24
C VAL A 354 8.27 11.38 -4.04
N ASN A 355 7.27 11.79 -4.81
CA ASN A 355 6.59 13.08 -4.67
C ASN A 355 5.41 13.01 -3.68
N SER A 356 5.27 14.06 -2.87
CA SER A 356 4.18 14.24 -1.94
C SER A 356 2.88 14.65 -2.63
N LEU A 357 1.79 13.94 -2.34
CA LEU A 357 0.49 14.15 -2.97
C LEU A 357 -0.58 14.53 -1.94
N LEU A 358 -1.47 15.43 -2.34
CA LEU A 358 -2.61 15.87 -1.55
C LEU A 358 -3.89 15.62 -2.36
N SER A 359 -4.93 15.09 -1.73
CA SER A 359 -6.17 14.78 -2.45
C SER A 359 -7.39 14.85 -1.54
N MET A 360 -8.55 15.02 -2.17
CA MET A 360 -9.86 14.98 -1.52
C MET A 360 -10.62 13.74 -2.03
N PRO A 361 -10.58 12.61 -1.31
CA PRO A 361 -11.04 11.32 -1.84
C PRO A 361 -12.48 11.33 -2.39
N CYS A 362 -13.42 12.00 -1.71
CA CYS A 362 -14.83 12.08 -2.14
C CYS A 362 -15.04 12.76 -3.51
N LYS A 363 -14.12 13.64 -3.93
CA LYS A 363 -14.16 14.35 -5.23
C LYS A 363 -13.19 13.79 -6.26
N MET A 364 -12.31 12.87 -5.85
CA MET A 364 -11.24 12.34 -6.68
C MET A 364 -11.31 10.82 -6.75
N SER A 365 -10.48 10.10 -5.98
CA SER A 365 -10.34 8.64 -6.12
C SER A 365 -11.59 7.82 -5.78
N HIS A 366 -12.50 8.37 -4.99
CA HIS A 366 -13.75 7.73 -4.56
C HIS A 366 -14.99 8.45 -5.10
N ALA A 367 -14.82 9.35 -6.09
CA ALA A 367 -15.93 10.06 -6.72
C ALA A 367 -16.89 9.12 -7.47
N SER A 368 -16.44 7.92 -7.86
CA SER A 368 -17.28 6.91 -8.51
C SER A 368 -18.16 6.12 -7.54
N ILE A 369 -18.01 6.29 -6.23
CA ILE A 369 -18.92 5.69 -5.25
C ILE A 369 -20.14 6.60 -5.13
N ASP A 370 -21.32 6.01 -5.28
CA ASP A 370 -22.59 6.71 -5.20
C ASP A 370 -22.70 7.54 -3.89
N PRO A 371 -23.17 8.81 -3.94
CA PRO A 371 -23.32 9.64 -2.75
C PRO A 371 -24.18 9.02 -1.64
N GLU A 372 -25.24 8.30 -1.98
CA GLU A 372 -26.10 7.62 -1.00
C GLU A 372 -25.33 6.50 -0.30
N LEU A 373 -24.57 5.70 -1.06
CA LEU A 373 -23.72 4.66 -0.50
C LEU A 373 -22.57 5.23 0.35
N ARG A 374 -21.98 6.36 -0.05
CA ARG A 374 -20.99 7.07 0.78
C ARG A 374 -21.60 7.55 2.10
N LYS A 375 -22.85 8.03 2.07
CA LYS A 375 -23.59 8.44 3.26
C LYS A 375 -23.93 7.24 4.15
N GLU A 376 -24.38 6.14 3.56
CA GLU A 376 -24.67 4.88 4.28
C GLU A 376 -23.43 4.35 5.01
N ARG A 377 -22.25 4.51 4.40
CA ARG A 377 -20.96 4.08 4.95
C ARG A 377 -20.29 5.12 5.87
N ASP A 378 -20.99 6.19 6.24
CA ASP A 378 -20.45 7.30 7.05
C ASP A 378 -19.11 7.85 6.49
N PHE A 379 -18.98 7.92 5.17
CA PHE A 379 -17.75 8.39 4.53
C PHE A 379 -17.57 9.90 4.75
N PRO A 380 -16.46 10.35 5.36
CA PRO A 380 -16.20 11.77 5.60
C PRO A 380 -15.99 12.53 4.28
N GLU A 381 -16.91 13.44 3.97
CA GLU A 381 -16.82 14.25 2.73
C GLU A 381 -15.75 15.33 2.80
N ASP A 382 -15.29 15.69 3.99
CA ASP A 382 -14.26 16.71 4.24
C ASP A 382 -12.85 16.11 4.38
N LEU A 383 -12.69 14.80 4.17
CA LEU A 383 -11.40 14.12 4.32
C LEU A 383 -10.37 14.64 3.31
N VAL A 384 -9.20 15.02 3.82
CA VAL A 384 -8.01 15.32 3.02
C VAL A 384 -6.99 14.21 3.24
N ARG A 385 -6.58 13.54 2.16
CA ARG A 385 -5.56 12.49 2.18
C ARG A 385 -4.22 13.06 1.76
N LEU A 386 -3.20 12.78 2.57
CA LEU A 386 -1.80 13.08 2.31
C LEU A 386 -1.04 11.78 2.03
N CYS A 387 -0.28 11.77 0.95
CA CYS A 387 0.61 10.69 0.60
C CYS A 387 2.02 11.26 0.64
N CYS A 388 2.79 10.91 1.67
CA CYS A 388 4.08 11.54 1.91
C CYS A 388 5.13 10.99 0.96
N GLY A 389 5.84 11.91 0.28
CA GLY A 389 7.02 11.64 -0.51
C GLY A 389 8.29 11.69 0.33
N ILE A 390 9.43 11.88 -0.35
CA ILE A 390 10.77 11.91 0.26
C ILE A 390 11.35 13.31 0.40
N GLU A 391 10.56 14.36 0.14
CA GLU A 391 10.99 15.74 0.26
C GLU A 391 11.38 16.11 1.70
N ASN A 392 12.00 17.28 1.85
CA ASN A 392 12.31 17.83 3.15
C ASN A 392 11.02 18.10 3.92
N ILE A 393 10.91 17.51 5.10
CA ILE A 393 9.73 17.60 5.97
C ILE A 393 9.39 19.02 6.41
N VAL A 394 10.40 19.89 6.56
CA VAL A 394 10.19 21.29 6.92
C VAL A 394 9.47 22.03 5.79
N ASP A 395 9.88 21.78 4.55
CA ASP A 395 9.28 22.40 3.37
C ASP A 395 7.84 21.88 3.15
N LEU A 396 7.61 20.57 3.32
CA LEU A 396 6.26 19.99 3.26
C LEU A 396 5.30 20.61 4.28
N LYS A 397 5.76 20.85 5.52
CA LYS A 397 4.95 21.52 6.54
C LYS A 397 4.67 22.98 6.19
N LYS A 398 5.68 23.72 5.70
CA LYS A 398 5.53 25.13 5.32
C LYS A 398 4.56 25.30 4.15
N ASP A 399 4.69 24.46 3.12
CA ASP A 399 3.80 24.46 1.95
C ASP A 399 2.36 24.16 2.34
N LEU A 400 2.15 23.12 3.15
CA LEU A 400 0.81 22.76 3.65
C LEU A 400 0.23 23.83 4.59
N LEU A 401 1.04 24.43 5.46
CA LEU A 401 0.61 25.53 6.34
C LEU A 401 0.17 26.75 5.53
N ALA A 402 0.94 27.14 4.51
CA ALA A 402 0.59 28.27 3.65
C ALA A 402 -0.78 28.05 2.97
N ALA A 403 -1.04 26.84 2.50
CA ALA A 403 -2.33 26.47 1.94
C ALA A 403 -3.46 26.41 2.98
N MET A 404 -3.18 25.99 4.22
CA MET A 404 -4.15 26.02 5.32
C MET A 404 -4.52 27.46 5.74
N VAL A 405 -3.57 28.40 5.68
CA VAL A 405 -3.83 29.83 5.91
C VAL A 405 -4.70 30.40 4.79
N ASP A 406 -4.35 30.12 3.53
CA ASP A 406 -5.11 30.54 2.35
C ASP A 406 -6.55 29.97 2.34
N ALA A 407 -6.71 28.74 2.82
CA ALA A 407 -8.01 28.07 2.96
C ALA A 407 -8.84 28.51 4.17
N ASP A 408 -8.36 29.49 4.94
CA ASP A 408 -9.01 30.01 6.16
C ASP A 408 -9.17 28.98 7.29
N ILE A 409 -8.27 28.00 7.36
CA ILE A 409 -8.26 26.94 8.39
C ILE A 409 -7.40 27.34 9.58
N ILE A 410 -6.19 27.84 9.30
CA ILE A 410 -5.18 28.21 10.30
C ILE A 410 -4.89 29.70 10.21
N GLU A 411 -4.79 30.37 11.35
CA GLU A 411 -4.28 31.73 11.50
C GLU A 411 -2.92 31.68 12.20
N VAL A 412 -1.91 32.36 11.64
CA VAL A 412 -0.59 32.47 12.25
C VAL A 412 -0.54 33.71 13.14
N ARG A 413 -0.22 33.54 14.42
CA ARG A 413 -0.24 34.61 15.43
C ARG A 413 1.13 34.89 16.03
N GLU A 414 1.24 36.06 16.66
CA GLU A 414 2.41 36.52 17.42
C GLU A 414 3.72 36.34 16.63
N ASN A 415 3.79 37.00 15.46
CA ASN A 415 4.96 36.98 14.56
C ASN A 415 5.42 35.57 14.16
N GLY A 416 4.48 34.62 14.02
CA GLY A 416 4.80 33.27 13.59
C GLY A 416 4.94 32.25 14.71
N LYS A 417 4.85 32.66 15.98
CA LYS A 417 5.11 31.77 17.13
C LYS A 417 3.99 30.75 17.36
N TYR A 418 2.75 31.10 17.05
CA TYR A 418 1.61 30.23 17.32
C TYR A 418 0.73 30.01 16.07
N LEU A 419 0.14 28.82 16.00
CA LEU A 419 -0.90 28.46 15.04
C LEU A 419 -2.23 28.41 15.78
N PHE A 420 -3.20 29.18 15.30
CA PHE A 420 -4.58 29.17 15.78
C PHE A 420 -5.48 28.49 14.74
N ASN A 421 -6.04 27.33 15.08
CA ASN A 421 -6.98 26.64 14.22
C ASN A 421 -8.38 27.26 14.39
N LYS A 422 -8.88 27.89 13.32
CA LYS A 422 -10.15 28.61 13.34
C LYS A 422 -11.36 27.69 13.46
N LEU A 423 -11.24 26.44 13.03
CA LEU A 423 -12.32 25.46 12.99
C LEU A 423 -12.65 24.89 14.39
N ASN A 424 -11.68 24.90 15.30
CA ASN A 424 -11.85 24.35 16.65
C ASN A 424 -11.29 25.23 17.78
N LYS A 425 -10.77 26.42 17.46
CA LYS A 425 -10.18 27.38 18.38
C LYS A 425 -8.94 26.87 19.14
N ASN A 426 -8.26 25.85 18.63
CA ASN A 426 -7.02 25.35 19.21
C ASN A 426 -5.87 26.33 18.94
N LEU A 427 -5.14 26.72 19.98
CA LEU A 427 -3.92 27.52 19.88
C LEU A 427 -2.73 26.65 20.29
N ALA A 428 -1.73 26.51 19.43
CA ALA A 428 -0.54 25.71 19.70
C ALA A 428 0.73 26.35 19.13
N VAL A 429 1.88 25.90 19.61
CA VAL A 429 3.19 26.38 19.15
C VAL A 429 3.39 26.00 17.68
N ASN A 430 3.85 26.97 16.89
CA ASN A 430 4.24 26.76 15.51
C ASN A 430 5.61 26.11 15.44
N THR A 431 5.65 24.82 15.10
CA THR A 431 6.90 24.06 14.92
C THR A 431 7.35 23.99 13.46
N THR A 432 6.79 24.84 12.57
CA THR A 432 7.26 24.97 11.17
C THR A 432 8.46 25.91 11.02
N ILE A 433 8.64 26.81 12.00
CA ILE A 433 9.76 27.75 12.07
C ILE A 433 10.99 27.16 12.78
N ASP A 434 10.84 25.98 13.39
CA ASP A 434 11.89 25.31 14.14
C ASP A 434 12.58 24.25 13.26
N ASP A 435 13.91 24.19 13.36
CA ASP A 435 14.78 23.20 12.71
C ASP A 435 14.79 21.85 13.46
N LEU A 436 14.00 21.69 14.53
CA LEU A 436 13.79 20.44 15.29
C LEU A 436 13.62 19.17 14.45
N HIS A 437 13.09 19.28 13.23
CA HIS A 437 12.85 18.14 12.34
C HIS A 437 13.70 18.14 11.07
N LYS A 438 14.67 19.07 10.98
CA LYS A 438 15.68 19.04 9.93
C LYS A 438 16.38 17.67 9.97
N PRO A 439 16.53 16.99 8.82
CA PRO A 439 17.33 15.77 8.77
C PRO A 439 18.71 16.07 9.36
N LEU A 440 19.13 15.27 10.34
CA LEU A 440 20.50 15.34 10.82
C LEU A 440 21.43 15.07 9.64
N SER A 441 22.51 15.83 9.54
CA SER A 441 23.62 15.45 8.66
C SER A 441 24.16 14.09 9.11
N ILE A 442 24.80 13.38 8.18
CA ILE A 442 25.43 12.09 8.51
C ILE A 442 26.45 12.22 9.65
N TYR A 443 27.11 13.37 9.75
CA TYR A 443 28.01 13.68 10.86
C TYR A 443 27.27 13.80 12.19
N GLU A 444 26.15 14.53 12.23
CA GLU A 444 25.35 14.65 13.45
C GLU A 444 24.73 13.31 13.86
N GLU A 445 24.25 12.51 12.92
CA GLU A 445 23.70 11.18 13.23
C GLU A 445 24.76 10.26 13.85
N PHE A 446 25.98 10.23 13.30
CA PHE A 446 27.06 9.37 13.79
C PHE A 446 27.75 9.87 15.06
N TYR A 447 27.87 11.19 15.23
CA TYR A 447 28.63 11.77 16.35
C TYR A 447 27.76 12.27 17.51
N ASN A 448 26.47 12.58 17.30
CA ASN A 448 25.56 12.98 18.39
C ASN A 448 24.74 11.81 18.95
N GLN A 449 24.53 10.75 18.18
CA GLN A 449 23.96 9.51 18.71
C GLN A 449 25.12 8.55 19.00
N ASP A 450 25.11 7.88 20.15
CA ASP A 450 26.14 6.95 20.64
C ASP A 450 26.46 5.75 19.70
N LEU A 451 26.23 5.80 18.39
CA LEU A 451 26.47 4.74 17.43
C LEU A 451 27.95 4.33 17.38
N ILE A 452 28.88 5.30 17.30
CA ILE A 452 30.32 5.01 17.37
C ILE A 452 30.69 4.42 18.74
N ARG A 453 30.09 4.92 19.83
CA ARG A 453 30.28 4.35 21.17
C ARG A 453 29.77 2.91 21.26
N LYS A 454 28.60 2.60 20.70
CA LYS A 454 28.01 1.25 20.67
C LYS A 454 28.87 0.27 19.88
N ASP A 455 29.42 0.68 18.74
CA ASP A 455 30.31 -0.18 17.95
C ASP A 455 31.66 -0.40 18.67
N SER A 456 32.17 0.64 19.33
CA SER A 456 33.34 0.55 20.22
C SER A 456 33.10 -0.42 21.38
N GLU A 457 31.93 -0.35 22.03
CA GLU A 457 31.53 -1.23 23.14
C GLU A 457 31.34 -2.69 22.70
N LEU A 458 30.81 -2.92 21.49
CA LEU A 458 30.68 -4.26 20.90
C LEU A 458 32.07 -4.87 20.60
N ASN A 459 33.00 -4.07 20.07
CA ASN A 459 34.38 -4.50 19.82
C ASN A 459 35.17 -4.77 21.12
N ILE A 460 34.93 -4.00 22.18
CA ILE A 460 35.54 -4.26 23.49
C ILE A 460 35.00 -5.57 24.09
N LYS A 461 33.70 -5.86 23.90
CA LYS A 461 33.10 -7.13 24.37
C LYS A 461 33.54 -8.36 23.57
N SER A 462 33.79 -8.23 22.26
CA SER A 462 34.30 -9.33 21.43
C SER A 462 35.79 -9.61 21.66
N SER A 463 36.57 -8.63 22.12
CA SER A 463 37.99 -8.81 22.50
C SER A 463 38.21 -9.47 23.87
N LYS A 464 37.13 -9.72 24.64
CA LYS A 464 37.14 -10.34 25.97
C LYS A 464 36.54 -11.77 25.99
N LEU A 465 36.26 -12.32 24.81
CA LEU A 465 35.91 -13.73 24.56
C LEU A 465 37.02 -14.36 23.73
#